data_AF-A0A418DDL7-F1
#
_entry.id   AF-A0A418DDL7-F1
#
_cell.length_a   1.000
_cell.length_b   1.000
_cell.length_c   1.000
_cell.angle_alpha   90.00
_cell.angle_beta   90.00
_cell.angle_gamma   90.00
#
_symmetry.space_group_name_H-M   'P 1'
#
loop_
_entity.id
_entity.type
_entity.pdbx_description
1 polymer ?
#
loop_
_entity_poly.entity_id
_entity_poly.type
_entity_poly.pdbx_seq_one_letter_code
_entity_poly.pdbx_strand_id
1 'polypeptide(L)'
;MAALVLRRGELLRKHPAGDGSPWQRFWMKMYSDRAVDHNNSKVFDVPSIQAVAKTSTSDTIVEFAVTTTGGTRLVFQAPSVQECDAWVRCITDAKRICLASNGRMLFQQAHNMSRSNAGTFTILHGYINLPNGSRMIMALPYDAAALNAMPVSACKRDILHKLKRKIDTDYPDLTFGYVMNIRRCGTT
;
A
#
# COMPACT_ATOMS: atom_id res chain seq x y z
N MET A 1 21.13 2.04 -6.92
CA MET A 1 20.05 1.25 -7.55
C MET A 1 19.40 2.12 -8.60
N ALA A 2 19.40 1.71 -9.87
CA ALA A 2 18.73 2.47 -10.94
C ALA A 2 17.23 2.55 -10.63
N ALA A 3 16.67 3.76 -10.59
CA ALA A 3 15.24 3.95 -10.37
C ALA A 3 14.49 3.33 -11.55
N LEU A 4 13.81 2.20 -11.31
CA LEU A 4 13.06 1.51 -12.34
C LEU A 4 11.91 2.42 -12.80
N VAL A 5 11.88 2.75 -14.09
CA VAL A 5 10.77 3.48 -14.69
C VAL A 5 9.58 2.53 -14.77
N LEU A 6 8.52 2.83 -14.02
CA LEU A 6 7.28 2.05 -14.00
C LEU A 6 6.45 2.28 -15.26
N ARG A 7 6.37 3.54 -15.71
CA ARG A 7 5.64 3.93 -16.91
C ARG A 7 6.18 5.23 -17.49
N ARG A 8 6.07 5.39 -18.81
CA ARG A 8 6.35 6.64 -19.52
C ARG A 8 5.31 6.84 -20.62
N GLY A 9 4.98 8.09 -20.92
CA GLY A 9 4.07 8.41 -22.01
C GLY A 9 3.69 9.87 -22.07
N GLU A 10 3.03 10.24 -23.17
CA GLU A 10 2.50 11.58 -23.40
C GLU A 10 1.11 11.72 -22.77
N LEU A 11 0.89 12.85 -22.11
CA LEU A 11 -0.37 13.28 -21.54
C LEU A 11 -0.58 14.75 -21.88
N LEU A 12 -1.82 15.21 -21.75
CA LEU A 12 -2.11 16.64 -21.71
C LEU A 12 -2.30 17.04 -20.25
N ARG A 13 -1.71 18.16 -19.82
CA ARG A 13 -1.82 18.67 -18.45
C ARG A 13 -2.43 20.05 -18.45
N LYS A 14 -3.33 20.31 -17.50
CA LYS A 14 -3.85 21.65 -17.22
C LYS A 14 -2.95 22.38 -16.21
N HIS A 15 -2.71 23.67 -16.42
CA HIS A 15 -1.88 24.43 -15.48
C HIS A 15 -2.62 24.57 -14.13
N PRO A 16 -1.94 24.37 -12.99
CA PRO A 16 -2.59 24.41 -11.67
C PRO A 16 -3.13 25.81 -11.28
N ALA A 17 -2.78 26.86 -12.03
CA ALA A 17 -3.15 28.25 -11.72
C ALA A 17 -4.50 28.74 -12.31
N GLY A 18 -5.34 27.88 -12.90
CA GLY A 18 -6.73 28.29 -13.16
C GLY A 18 -7.50 27.53 -14.23
N ASP A 19 -8.82 27.52 -14.05
CA ASP A 19 -9.82 27.15 -15.03
C ASP A 19 -9.82 28.15 -16.19
N GLY A 20 -9.14 27.77 -17.29
CA GLY A 20 -8.95 28.61 -18.48
C GLY A 20 -7.56 28.50 -19.09
N SER A 21 -6.61 27.92 -18.34
CA SER A 21 -5.29 27.62 -18.88
C SER A 21 -5.36 26.52 -19.97
N PRO A 22 -4.68 26.72 -21.11
CA PRO A 22 -4.73 25.76 -22.22
C PRO A 22 -4.08 24.44 -21.81
N TRP A 23 -4.59 23.35 -22.37
CA TRP A 23 -3.97 22.04 -22.24
C TRP A 23 -2.60 22.04 -22.90
N GLN A 24 -1.58 21.61 -22.15
CA GLN A 24 -0.21 21.54 -22.65
C GLN A 24 0.22 20.08 -22.77
N ARG A 25 0.90 19.76 -23.88
CA ARG A 25 1.54 18.45 -24.06
C ARG A 25 2.61 18.26 -23.00
N PHE A 26 2.53 17.13 -22.33
CA PHE A 26 3.29 16.83 -21.14
C PHE A 26 3.77 15.38 -21.19
N TRP A 27 5.08 15.20 -21.31
CA TRP A 27 5.67 13.86 -21.28
C TRP A 27 6.03 13.48 -19.85
N MET A 28 5.38 12.44 -19.33
CA MET A 28 5.56 12.00 -17.95
C MET A 28 6.39 10.72 -17.88
N LYS A 29 7.30 10.65 -16.91
CA LYS A 29 7.99 9.44 -16.48
C LYS A 29 7.67 9.18 -15.01
N MET A 30 7.18 7.98 -14.73
CA MET A 30 6.80 7.55 -13.39
C MET A 30 7.84 6.57 -12.84
N TYR A 31 8.32 6.85 -11.65
CA TYR A 31 9.14 5.96 -10.83
C TYR A 31 8.35 5.48 -9.61
N SER A 32 8.93 4.59 -8.81
CA SER A 32 8.31 4.09 -7.59
C SER A 32 8.11 5.16 -6.50
N ASP A 33 8.92 6.20 -6.51
CA ASP A 33 8.97 7.25 -5.49
C ASP A 33 8.50 8.63 -5.98
N ARG A 34 8.57 8.90 -7.29
CA ARG A 34 8.25 10.21 -7.88
C ARG A 34 7.79 10.13 -9.33
N ALA A 35 7.09 11.16 -9.77
CA ALA A 35 6.85 11.44 -11.19
C ALA A 35 7.66 12.67 -11.64
N VAL A 36 8.26 12.59 -12.82
CA VAL A 36 9.03 13.68 -13.44
C VAL A 36 8.56 13.93 -14.87
N ASP A 37 8.82 15.14 -15.36
CA ASP A 37 8.62 15.49 -16.76
C ASP A 37 9.80 15.03 -17.66
N HIS A 38 9.76 15.38 -18.95
CA HIS A 38 10.87 15.09 -19.88
C HIS A 38 12.20 15.77 -19.50
N ASN A 39 12.16 16.90 -18.78
CA ASN A 39 13.31 17.69 -18.35
C ASN A 39 13.83 17.19 -17.00
N ASN A 40 13.28 16.08 -16.49
CA ASN A 40 13.48 15.55 -15.15
C ASN A 40 13.06 16.52 -14.02
N SER A 41 12.26 17.54 -14.32
CA SER A 41 11.61 18.38 -13.32
C SER A 41 10.55 17.57 -12.60
N LYS A 42 10.54 17.67 -11.27
CA LYS A 42 9.61 16.93 -10.43
C LYS A 42 8.17 17.44 -10.62
N VAL A 43 7.25 16.52 -10.86
CA VAL A 43 5.81 16.81 -10.96
C VAL A 43 5.16 16.64 -9.59
N PHE A 44 5.36 15.47 -8.98
CA PHE A 44 4.87 15.13 -7.64
C PHE A 44 5.68 13.96 -7.06
N ASP A 45 5.67 13.87 -5.73
CA ASP A 45 6.23 12.74 -4.98
C ASP A 45 5.12 11.71 -4.70
N VAL A 46 5.39 10.42 -4.89
CA VAL A 46 4.44 9.34 -4.60
C VAL A 46 3.92 9.35 -3.15
N PRO A 47 4.78 9.56 -2.13
CA PRO A 47 4.32 9.71 -0.74
C PRO A 47 3.33 10.86 -0.52
N SER A 48 3.41 11.92 -1.34
CA SER A 48 2.53 13.09 -1.24
C SER A 48 1.16 12.87 -1.88
N ILE A 49 0.93 11.76 -2.58
CA ILE A 49 -0.35 11.51 -3.25
C ILE A 49 -1.40 11.17 -2.20
N GLN A 50 -2.47 11.95 -2.15
CA GLN A 50 -3.65 11.69 -1.31
C GLN A 50 -4.68 10.84 -2.06
N ALA A 51 -5.01 11.20 -3.30
CA ALA A 51 -6.00 10.49 -4.10
C ALA A 51 -5.65 10.56 -5.60
N VAL A 52 -6.11 9.56 -6.34
CA VAL A 52 -6.09 9.54 -7.80
C VAL A 52 -7.47 9.11 -8.26
N ALA A 53 -8.12 9.91 -9.08
CA ALA A 53 -9.48 9.65 -9.55
C ALA A 53 -9.64 10.03 -11.01
N LYS A 54 -10.49 9.31 -11.74
CA LYS A 54 -10.96 9.76 -13.05
C LYS A 54 -11.93 10.92 -12.86
N THR A 55 -11.79 11.96 -13.66
CA THR A 55 -12.59 13.19 -13.53
C THR A 55 -13.69 13.28 -14.58
N SER A 56 -13.44 12.72 -15.78
CA SER A 56 -14.39 12.69 -16.88
C SER A 56 -14.40 11.32 -17.54
N THR A 57 -15.60 10.84 -17.85
CA THR A 57 -15.88 9.60 -18.59
C THR A 57 -16.72 9.91 -19.83
N SER A 58 -16.28 10.89 -20.62
CA SER A 58 -16.77 11.06 -21.98
C SER A 58 -15.88 10.26 -22.93
N ASP A 59 -16.45 9.54 -23.89
CA ASP A 59 -15.69 8.75 -24.87
C ASP A 59 -14.70 9.59 -25.69
N THR A 60 -14.91 10.90 -25.75
CA THR A 60 -14.07 11.87 -26.46
C THR A 60 -13.03 12.56 -25.58
N ILE A 61 -13.23 12.62 -24.26
CA ILE A 61 -12.35 13.35 -23.32
C ILE A 61 -12.13 12.49 -22.08
N VAL A 62 -10.94 11.94 -21.97
CA VAL A 62 -10.58 11.02 -20.89
C VAL A 62 -9.60 11.70 -19.94
N GLU A 63 -10.08 12.01 -18.74
CA GLU A 63 -9.33 12.80 -17.76
C GLU A 63 -9.19 12.09 -16.42
N PHE A 64 -8.06 12.31 -15.77
CA PHE A 64 -7.81 11.91 -14.39
C PHE A 64 -7.13 13.03 -13.60
N ALA A 65 -7.40 13.07 -12.31
CA ALA A 65 -6.82 14.01 -11.38
C ALA A 65 -6.00 13.28 -10.31
N VAL A 66 -4.85 13.87 -9.98
CA VAL A 66 -4.00 13.48 -8.86
C VAL A 66 -4.09 14.60 -7.82
N THR A 67 -4.54 14.27 -6.63
CA THR A 67 -4.61 15.19 -5.49
C THR A 67 -3.46 14.88 -4.55
N THR A 68 -2.63 15.88 -4.25
CA THR A 68 -1.55 15.76 -3.26
C THR A 68 -2.03 16.18 -1.87
N THR A 69 -1.31 15.77 -0.83
CA THR A 69 -1.59 16.12 0.57
C THR A 69 -1.52 17.62 0.84
N GLY A 70 -0.82 18.38 0.00
CA GLY A 70 -0.81 19.85 0.03
C GLY A 70 -2.05 20.50 -0.59
N GLY A 71 -3.09 19.72 -0.92
CA GLY A 71 -4.33 20.21 -1.56
C GLY A 71 -4.17 20.56 -3.03
N THR A 72 -2.99 20.37 -3.63
CA THR A 72 -2.77 20.63 -5.06
C THR A 72 -3.45 19.54 -5.88
N ARG A 73 -4.36 19.95 -6.77
CA ARG A 73 -5.03 19.06 -7.72
C ARG A 73 -4.41 19.22 -9.10
N LEU A 74 -3.78 18.15 -9.60
CA LEU A 74 -3.18 18.09 -10.92
C LEU A 74 -4.10 17.30 -11.85
N VAL A 75 -4.56 17.93 -12.94
CA VAL A 75 -5.46 17.29 -13.91
C VAL A 75 -4.71 16.95 -15.18
N PHE A 76 -4.89 15.72 -15.64
CA PHE A 76 -4.28 15.16 -16.83
C PHE A 76 -5.37 14.58 -17.75
N GLN A 77 -5.13 14.68 -19.05
CA GLN A 77 -5.94 14.07 -20.08
C GLN A 77 -5.07 13.05 -20.84
N ALA A 78 -5.63 11.86 -21.05
CA ALA A 78 -4.99 10.76 -21.76
C ALA A 78 -5.60 10.60 -23.16
N PRO A 79 -4.87 10.04 -24.13
CA PRO A 79 -5.35 9.87 -25.50
C PRO A 79 -6.46 8.81 -25.64
N SER A 80 -6.62 7.92 -24.65
CA SER A 80 -7.65 6.88 -24.65
C SER A 80 -8.04 6.46 -23.23
N VAL A 81 -9.21 5.82 -23.10
CA VAL A 81 -9.67 5.23 -21.82
C VAL A 81 -8.68 4.20 -21.32
N GLN A 82 -8.13 3.36 -22.20
CA GLN A 82 -7.15 2.35 -21.85
C GLN A 82 -5.87 2.96 -21.25
N GLU A 83 -5.38 4.05 -21.85
CA GLU A 83 -4.21 4.76 -21.36
C GLU A 83 -4.48 5.45 -20.01
N CYS A 84 -5.63 6.10 -19.86
CA CYS A 84 -6.05 6.69 -18.59
C CYS A 84 -6.07 5.65 -17.47
N ASP A 85 -6.71 4.51 -17.71
CA ASP A 85 -6.82 3.42 -16.74
C ASP A 85 -5.45 2.88 -16.35
N ALA A 86 -4.56 2.72 -17.33
CA ALA A 86 -3.22 2.24 -17.09
C ALA A 86 -2.40 3.25 -16.25
N TRP A 87 -2.56 4.55 -16.47
CA TRP A 87 -1.95 5.60 -15.65
C TRP A 87 -2.52 5.61 -14.22
N VAL A 88 -3.85 5.60 -14.07
CA VAL A 88 -4.50 5.59 -12.75
C VAL A 88 -4.08 4.34 -11.95
N ARG A 89 -4.06 3.16 -12.57
CA ARG A 89 -3.59 1.92 -11.94
C ARG A 89 -2.11 2.03 -11.54
N CYS A 90 -1.25 2.45 -12.46
CA CYS A 90 0.19 2.59 -12.21
C CYS A 90 0.49 3.51 -11.02
N ILE A 91 -0.17 4.66 -10.93
CA ILE A 91 0.06 5.63 -9.84
C ILE A 91 -0.51 5.09 -8.52
N THR A 92 -1.68 4.47 -8.56
CA THR A 92 -2.30 3.86 -7.37
C THR A 92 -1.44 2.73 -6.81
N ASP A 93 -0.91 1.87 -7.68
CA ASP A 93 -0.06 0.76 -7.27
C ASP A 93 1.31 1.24 -6.76
N ALA A 94 1.91 2.26 -7.39
CA ALA A 94 3.11 2.90 -6.88
C ALA A 94 2.89 3.46 -5.45
N LYS A 95 1.76 4.14 -5.22
CA LYS A 95 1.37 4.61 -3.89
C LYS A 95 1.19 3.46 -2.90
N ARG A 96 0.52 2.37 -3.29
CA ARG A 96 0.35 1.18 -2.44
C ARG A 96 1.68 0.55 -2.08
N ILE A 97 2.60 0.41 -3.03
CA ILE A 97 3.95 -0.13 -2.79
C ILE A 97 4.73 0.79 -1.86
N CYS A 98 4.66 2.10 -2.05
CA CYS A 98 5.29 3.08 -1.18
C CYS A 98 4.74 2.98 0.26
N LEU A 99 3.41 2.93 0.43
CA LEU A 99 2.77 2.75 1.73
C LEU A 99 3.08 1.39 2.36
N ALA A 100 3.15 0.32 1.59
CA ALA A 100 3.51 -1.01 2.09
C ALA A 100 4.99 -1.06 2.50
N SER A 101 5.87 -0.39 1.77
CA SER A 101 7.30 -0.28 2.10
C SER A 101 7.50 0.57 3.36
N ASN A 102 6.79 1.69 3.47
CA ASN A 102 6.76 2.52 4.67
C ASN A 102 6.11 1.79 5.85
N GLY A 103 5.04 1.03 5.63
CA GLY A 103 4.39 0.19 6.64
C GLY A 103 5.32 -0.92 7.11
N ARG A 104 6.07 -1.56 6.21
CA ARG A 104 7.12 -2.52 6.55
C ARG A 104 8.25 -1.86 7.33
N MET A 105 8.68 -0.65 6.96
CA MET A 105 9.70 0.11 7.69
C MET A 105 9.22 0.56 9.07
N LEU A 106 8.00 1.10 9.18
CA LEU A 106 7.40 1.49 10.47
C LEU A 106 7.19 0.27 11.36
N PHE A 107 6.76 -0.85 10.80
CA PHE A 107 6.67 -2.12 11.50
C PHE A 107 8.07 -2.57 11.95
N GLN A 108 9.06 -2.60 11.05
CA GLN A 108 10.44 -2.92 11.40
C GLN A 108 11.04 -1.95 12.43
N GLN A 109 10.70 -0.66 12.40
CA GLN A 109 11.18 0.34 13.35
C GLN A 109 10.49 0.20 14.71
N ALA A 110 9.19 -0.01 14.76
CA ALA A 110 8.46 -0.33 16.00
C ALA A 110 9.01 -1.62 16.64
N HIS A 111 9.37 -2.61 15.81
CA HIS A 111 9.96 -3.86 16.26
C HIS A 111 11.48 -3.76 16.55
N ASN A 112 12.21 -2.83 15.94
CA ASN A 112 13.62 -2.53 16.25
C ASN A 112 13.77 -1.62 17.48
N MET A 113 12.76 -0.82 17.86
CA MET A 113 12.78 -0.08 19.12
C MET A 113 12.60 -0.99 20.35
N SER A 114 12.06 -2.21 20.17
CA SER A 114 12.06 -3.24 21.22
C SER A 114 13.39 -4.00 21.34
N ARG A 115 14.39 -3.68 20.52
CA ARG A 115 15.62 -4.47 20.36
C ARG A 115 16.75 -4.09 21.32
N SER A 116 16.52 -3.15 22.24
CA SER A 116 17.49 -2.87 23.30
C SER A 116 17.55 -3.98 24.36
N ASN A 117 16.62 -4.94 24.38
CA ASN A 117 16.72 -6.19 25.14
C ASN A 117 15.63 -7.18 24.69
N ALA A 118 15.95 -8.15 23.82
CA ALA A 118 15.38 -9.52 23.79
C ALA A 118 15.47 -10.15 22.38
N GLY A 119 16.00 -11.38 22.34
CA GLY A 119 15.69 -12.50 21.45
C GLY A 119 15.32 -12.28 19.97
N THR A 120 15.89 -13.10 19.09
CA THR A 120 15.44 -13.25 17.70
C THR A 120 13.97 -13.67 17.66
N PHE A 121 13.05 -12.80 17.21
CA PHE A 121 11.63 -13.13 17.09
C PHE A 121 11.21 -13.37 15.63
N THR A 122 10.34 -14.35 15.42
CA THR A 122 9.64 -14.67 14.17
C THR A 122 8.22 -14.11 14.21
N ILE A 123 7.79 -13.42 13.16
CA ILE A 123 6.42 -12.89 13.06
C ILE A 123 5.56 -13.92 12.32
N LEU A 124 4.53 -14.40 13.00
CA LEU A 124 3.54 -15.31 12.41
C LEU A 124 2.32 -14.53 11.94
N HIS A 125 1.99 -14.69 10.65
CA HIS A 125 0.80 -14.10 10.04
C HIS A 125 -0.35 -15.11 10.06
N GLY A 126 -1.43 -14.76 10.76
CA GLY A 126 -2.71 -15.43 10.67
C GLY A 126 -3.73 -14.55 9.94
N TYR A 127 -4.80 -15.15 9.43
CA TYR A 127 -5.95 -14.38 8.97
C TYR A 127 -7.25 -14.92 9.56
N ILE A 128 -8.22 -14.02 9.69
CA ILE A 128 -9.55 -14.28 10.21
C ILE A 128 -10.54 -13.81 9.16
N ASN A 129 -11.50 -14.67 8.81
CA ASN A 129 -12.63 -14.25 7.98
C ASN A 129 -13.66 -13.57 8.89
N LEU A 130 -14.00 -12.33 8.56
CA LEU A 130 -15.05 -11.58 9.24
C LEU A 130 -16.42 -11.94 8.64
N PRO A 131 -17.53 -11.75 9.39
CA PRO A 131 -18.89 -12.05 8.92
C PRO A 131 -19.27 -11.30 7.64
N ASN A 132 -18.66 -10.13 7.40
CA ASN A 132 -18.86 -9.32 6.19
C ASN A 132 -18.07 -9.81 4.97
N GLY A 133 -17.43 -10.99 5.04
CA GLY A 133 -16.61 -11.56 3.97
C GLY A 133 -15.20 -10.97 3.85
N SER A 134 -14.85 -9.95 4.64
CA SER A 134 -13.51 -9.37 4.66
C SER A 134 -12.52 -10.24 5.43
N ARG A 135 -11.21 -10.08 5.14
CA ARG A 135 -10.14 -10.81 5.85
C ARG A 135 -9.33 -9.85 6.71
N MET A 136 -9.25 -10.15 8.01
CA MET A 136 -8.37 -9.44 8.93
C MET A 136 -7.05 -10.22 9.04
N ILE A 137 -5.92 -9.55 8.78
CA ILE A 137 -4.58 -10.14 8.94
C ILE A 137 -4.07 -9.79 10.34
N MET A 138 -3.67 -10.80 11.10
CA MET A 138 -3.15 -10.67 12.45
C MET A 138 -1.69 -11.11 12.46
N ALA A 139 -0.81 -10.24 12.95
CA ALA A 139 0.60 -10.55 13.15
C ALA A 139 0.87 -10.79 14.64
N LEU A 140 1.48 -11.93 14.96
CA LEU A 140 1.95 -12.24 16.30
C LEU A 140 3.48 -12.37 16.34
N PRO A 141 4.17 -11.64 17.23
CA PRO A 141 5.57 -11.90 17.49
C PRO A 141 5.72 -13.19 18.29
N TYR A 142 6.65 -14.05 17.87
CA TYR A 142 7.07 -15.26 18.57
C TYR A 142 8.57 -15.26 18.75
N ASP A 143 9.08 -15.75 19.87
CA ASP A 143 10.51 -16.07 19.97
C ASP A 143 10.85 -17.25 19.02
N ALA A 144 11.90 -17.08 18.21
CA ALA A 144 12.32 -18.06 17.23
C ALA A 144 12.86 -19.34 17.89
N ALA A 145 13.52 -19.22 19.05
CA ALA A 145 14.04 -20.38 19.78
C ALA A 145 12.88 -21.22 20.34
N ALA A 146 11.92 -20.58 21.00
CA ALA A 146 10.70 -21.24 21.47
C ALA A 146 9.88 -21.86 20.31
N LEU A 147 9.76 -21.17 19.17
CA LEU A 147 9.01 -21.67 18.01
C LEU A 147 9.66 -22.94 17.40
N ASN A 148 10.99 -23.00 17.37
CA ASN A 148 11.73 -24.13 16.82
C ASN A 148 11.80 -25.33 17.78
N ALA A 149 11.73 -25.08 19.10
CA ALA A 149 11.71 -26.13 20.11
C ALA A 149 10.34 -26.80 20.32
N MET A 150 9.25 -26.16 19.88
CA MET A 150 7.90 -26.67 20.09
C MET A 150 7.44 -27.64 18.98
N PRO A 151 6.80 -28.77 19.35
CA PRO A 151 6.05 -29.59 18.40
C PRO A 151 4.98 -28.76 17.68
N VAL A 152 4.76 -29.00 16.39
CA VAL A 152 3.83 -28.24 15.54
C VAL A 152 2.42 -28.17 16.13
N SER A 153 1.95 -29.25 16.77
CA SER A 153 0.63 -29.31 17.42
C SER A 153 0.52 -28.45 18.69
N ALA A 154 1.61 -28.27 19.44
CA ALA A 154 1.69 -27.39 20.61
C ALA A 154 1.81 -25.93 20.16
N CYS A 155 2.66 -25.67 19.16
CA CYS A 155 2.81 -24.36 18.52
C CYS A 155 1.47 -23.85 17.97
N LYS A 156 0.72 -24.67 17.23
CA LYS A 156 -0.60 -24.29 16.70
C LYS A 156 -1.58 -23.91 17.81
N ARG A 157 -1.61 -24.65 18.93
CA ARG A 157 -2.49 -24.35 20.06
C ARG A 157 -2.11 -23.04 20.76
N ASP A 158 -0.82 -22.81 21.01
CA ASP A 158 -0.34 -21.59 21.67
C ASP A 158 -0.63 -20.35 20.80
N ILE A 159 -0.43 -20.44 19.48
CA ILE A 159 -0.75 -19.37 18.52
C ILE A 159 -2.26 -19.06 18.56
N LEU A 160 -3.11 -20.10 18.53
CA LEU A 160 -4.57 -19.92 18.61
C LEU A 160 -4.99 -19.23 19.91
N HIS A 161 -4.39 -19.62 21.04
CA HIS A 161 -4.67 -18.99 22.33
C HIS A 161 -4.25 -17.52 22.38
N LYS A 162 -3.05 -17.19 21.87
CA LYS A 162 -2.56 -15.80 21.81
C LYS A 162 -3.39 -14.95 20.85
N LEU A 163 -3.77 -15.50 19.68
CA LEU A 163 -4.65 -14.83 18.73
C LEU A 163 -6.01 -14.56 19.37
N LYS A 164 -6.62 -15.56 20.02
CA LYS A 164 -7.90 -15.41 20.71
C LYS A 164 -7.85 -14.30 21.76
N ARG A 165 -6.88 -14.34 22.67
CA ARG A 165 -6.70 -13.30 23.70
C ARG A 165 -6.55 -11.90 23.09
N LYS A 166 -5.80 -11.79 21.99
CA LYS A 166 -5.60 -10.52 21.31
C LYS A 166 -6.89 -9.99 20.68
N ILE A 167 -7.70 -10.86 20.06
CA ILE A 167 -9.02 -10.47 19.51
C ILE A 167 -9.94 -10.05 20.64
N ASP A 168 -10.01 -10.83 21.71
CA ASP A 168 -10.87 -10.54 22.86
C ASP A 168 -10.48 -9.20 23.53
N THR A 169 -9.20 -8.82 23.47
CA THR A 169 -8.68 -7.55 24.02
C THR A 169 -8.89 -6.37 23.08
N ASP A 170 -8.49 -6.51 21.80
CA ASP A 170 -8.48 -5.42 20.83
C ASP A 170 -9.88 -5.18 20.21
N TYR A 171 -10.75 -6.21 20.26
CA TYR A 171 -12.06 -6.21 19.62
C TYR A 171 -13.10 -6.97 20.47
N PRO A 172 -13.51 -6.43 21.64
CA PRO A 172 -14.45 -7.10 22.55
C PRO A 172 -15.83 -7.36 21.93
N ASP A 173 -16.23 -6.56 20.92
CA ASP A 173 -17.54 -6.66 20.25
C ASP A 173 -17.59 -7.76 19.17
N LEU A 174 -16.45 -8.37 18.85
CA LEU A 174 -16.29 -9.33 17.77
C LEU A 174 -16.60 -10.79 18.20
N THR A 175 -17.37 -11.04 19.26
CA THR A 175 -17.50 -12.35 19.95
C THR A 175 -18.14 -13.52 19.16
N PHE A 176 -18.43 -13.39 17.85
CA PHE A 176 -19.09 -14.44 17.07
C PHE A 176 -18.15 -15.20 16.11
N GLY A 177 -17.95 -16.49 16.41
CA GLY A 177 -17.73 -17.57 15.43
C GLY A 177 -16.63 -17.39 14.38
N TYR A 178 -15.36 -17.37 14.79
CA TYR A 178 -14.23 -17.34 13.83
C TYR A 178 -13.71 -18.73 13.47
N VAL A 179 -13.52 -18.96 12.16
CA VAL A 179 -12.71 -20.08 11.63
C VAL A 179 -11.29 -19.58 11.40
N MET A 180 -10.35 -19.95 12.28
CA MET A 180 -8.94 -19.59 12.14
C MET A 180 -8.18 -20.59 11.25
N ASN A 181 -7.54 -20.06 10.21
CA ASN A 181 -6.60 -20.80 9.38
C ASN A 181 -5.18 -20.27 9.60
N ILE A 182 -4.31 -21.11 10.15
CA ILE A 182 -2.90 -20.78 10.37
C ILE A 182 -2.08 -21.44 9.25
N ARG A 183 -1.43 -20.63 8.41
CA ARG A 183 -0.38 -21.11 7.50
C ARG A 183 0.97 -20.66 8.03
N ARG A 184 1.90 -21.60 8.20
CA ARG A 184 3.30 -21.30 8.50
C ARG A 184 3.94 -20.78 7.21
N CYS A 185 4.12 -19.47 7.09
CA CYS A 185 5.01 -18.93 6.05
C CYS A 185 6.45 -19.27 6.47
N GLY A 186 7.17 -19.97 5.59
CA GLY A 186 8.55 -20.35 5.81
C GLY A 186 9.44 -19.12 6.01
N THR A 187 10.46 -19.32 6.83
CA THR A 187 11.59 -18.40 7.04
C THR A 187 12.31 -18.15 5.71
N THR A 188 12.39 -16.87 5.31
CA THR A 188 13.51 -16.35 4.52
C THR A 188 14.50 -15.68 5.45
#